data_AF-A0A961EWS2-F1
#
_entry.id   AF-A0A961EWS2-F1
#
_cell.length_a   1.000
_cell.length_b   1.000
_cell.length_c   1.000
_cell.angle_alpha   90.00
_cell.angle_beta   90.00
_cell.angle_gamma   90.00
#
_symmetry.space_group_name_H-M   'P 1'
#
loop_
_entity.id
_entity.type
_entity.pdbx_description
1 polymer ?
#
loop_
_entity_poly.entity_id
_entity_poly.type
_entity_poly.pdbx_seq_one_letter_code
_entity_poly.pdbx_strand_id
1 'polypeptide(L)' 'MLERIRSLRTEEAIPWFIRIGIHTGPVMAGIVGRTRFTYDLWGDTVNVASRLEGASEPDTITLSRTT' A
#
# COMPACT_ATOMS: atom_id res chain seq x y z
N MET A 1 -1.65 2.51 -11.95
CA MET A 1 -0.45 2.03 -11.20
C MET A 1 -0.07 0.61 -11.62
N LEU A 2 -0.91 -0.41 -11.41
CA LEU A 2 -0.58 -1.79 -11.83
C LEU A 2 -0.19 -1.91 -13.30
N GLU A 3 -0.90 -1.25 -14.21
CA GLU A 3 -0.56 -1.22 -15.63
C GLU A 3 0.84 -0.68 -15.90
N ARG A 4 1.25 0.36 -15.16
CA ARG A 4 2.58 0.96 -15.27
C ARG A 4 3.67 0.02 -14.74
N ILE A 5 3.40 -0.73 -13.67
CA ILE A 5 4.35 -1.73 -13.16
C ILE A 5 4.50 -2.89 -14.15
N ARG A 6 3.39 -3.34 -14.75
CA ARG A 6 3.43 -4.39 -15.79
C ARG A 6 4.27 -3.96 -17.00
N SER A 7 4.18 -2.69 -17.42
CA SER A 7 5.01 -2.18 -18.54
C SER A 7 6.50 -2.11 -18.20
N LEU A 8 6.86 -1.80 -16.95
CA LEU A 8 8.28 -1.77 -16.53
C LEU A 8 8.87 -3.18 -16.42
N ARG A 9 8.07 -4.16 -15.98
CA ARG A 9 8.49 -5.56 -15.92
C ARG A 9 8.91 -6.11 -17.29
N THR A 10 8.24 -5.68 -18.36
CA THR A 10 8.59 -6.08 -19.72
C THR A 10 9.90 -5.47 -20.24
N GLU A 11 10.30 -4.30 -19.72
CA GLU A 11 11.49 -3.58 -20.17
C GLU A 11 12.78 -4.05 -19.47
N GLU A 12 12.71 -4.39 -18.17
CA GLU A 12 13.90 -4.69 -17.36
C GLU A 12 14.12 -6.19 -17.05
N ALA A 13 13.19 -7.07 -17.46
CA ALA A 13 13.24 -8.52 -17.22
C ALA A 13 13.40 -8.94 -15.73
N ILE A 14 13.09 -8.05 -14.79
CA ILE A 14 13.12 -8.34 -13.35
C ILE A 14 11.79 -8.98 -12.94
N PRO A 15 11.77 -10.17 -12.31
CA PRO A 15 10.52 -10.84 -11.92
C PRO A 15 10.06 -10.37 -10.53
N TRP A 16 9.59 -9.12 -10.45
CA TRP A 16 8.91 -8.59 -9.25
C TRP A 16 7.40 -8.57 -9.48
N PHE A 17 6.67 -8.85 -8.41
CA PHE A 17 5.22 -8.87 -8.36
C PHE A 17 4.75 -7.89 -7.29
N ILE A 18 3.58 -7.27 -7.50
CA ILE A 18 3.05 -6.29 -6.54
C ILE A 18 1.72 -6.75 -6.00
N ARG A 19 1.52 -6.51 -4.71
CA ARG A 19 0.24 -6.69 -4.03
C ARG A 19 -0.23 -5.33 -3.53
N ILE A 20 -1.53 -5.08 -3.62
CA ILE A 20 -2.12 -3.81 -3.18
C ILE A 20 -3.34 -4.10 -2.31
N GLY A 21 -3.30 -3.66 -1.06
CA GLY A 21 -4.45 -3.66 -0.15
C GLY A 21 -5.02 -2.26 0.01
N ILE A 22 -6.34 -2.11 -0.12
CA ILE A 22 -7.03 -0.82 0.02
C ILE A 22 -8.12 -0.93 1.07
N HIS A 23 -8.11 0.02 2.01
CA HIS A 23 -9.12 0.16 3.07
C HIS A 23 -9.35 1.64 3.38
N THR A 24 -10.56 1.97 3.81
CA THR A 24 -10.98 3.33 4.14
C THR A 24 -11.55 3.37 5.55
N GLY A 25 -11.15 4.40 6.30
CA GLY A 25 -11.53 4.58 7.69
C GLY A 25 -10.80 5.78 8.32
N PRO A 26 -11.11 6.10 9.59
CA PRO A 26 -10.46 7.18 10.30
C PRO A 26 -8.96 6.88 10.54
N VAL A 27 -8.12 7.91 10.44
CA VAL A 27 -6.67 7.82 10.68
C VAL A 27 -6.18 9.01 11.50
N MET A 28 -5.09 8.80 12.23
CA MET A 28 -4.32 9.87 12.85
C MET A 28 -3.11 10.17 11.96
N ALA A 29 -2.86 11.46 11.73
CA ALA A 29 -1.73 11.91 10.93
C ALA A 29 -0.88 12.91 11.72
N GLY A 30 0.42 12.95 11.46
CA GLY A 30 1.28 13.90 12.12
C GLY A 30 2.69 13.94 11.54
N ILE A 31 3.47 14.91 12.02
CA ILE A 31 4.89 15.03 11.73
C ILE A 31 5.66 14.47 12.92
N VAL A 32 6.53 13.49 12.68
CA VAL A 32 7.42 12.91 13.68
C VAL A 32 8.86 13.32 13.41
N GLY A 33 9.61 13.54 14.50
CA GLY A 33 11.02 13.91 14.47
C GLY A 33 11.26 15.39 14.75
N ARG A 34 12.50 15.73 15.13
CA ARG A 34 12.95 17.11 15.38
C ARG A 34 13.99 17.63 14.39
N THR A 35 14.75 16.73 13.76
CA THR A 35 15.82 17.08 12.82
C THR A 35 15.59 16.49 11.44
N ARG A 36 14.92 15.33 11.37
CA ARG A 36 14.40 14.73 10.14
C ARG A 36 12.91 14.53 10.34
N PHE A 37 12.14 15.48 9.85
CA PHE A 37 10.70 15.46 9.94
C PHE A 37 10.13 14.50 8.90
N THR A 38 9.24 13.61 9.31
CA THR A 38 8.50 12.73 8.42
C THR A 38 7.02 12.89 8.71
N TYR A 39 6.22 13.11 7.65
CA TYR A 39 4.77 13.04 7.74
C TYR A 39 4.35 11.58 7.62
N ASP A 40 3.58 11.10 8.59
CA ASP A 40 3.21 9.69 8.67
C ASP A 40 1.80 9.52 9.23
N LEU A 41 1.21 8.34 8.97
CA LEU A 41 -0.17 7.97 9.27
C LEU A 41 -0.18 6.76 10.21
N TRP A 42 -0.99 6.82 11.27
CA TRP A 42 -1.20 5.72 12.20
C TRP A 42 -2.68 5.49 12.49
N GLY A 43 -2.99 4.30 12.98
CA GLY A 43 -4.34 3.90 13.36
C GLY A 43 -4.73 2.53 12.82
N ASP A 44 -5.88 2.03 13.23
CA ASP A 44 -6.33 0.69 12.84
C ASP A 44 -6.59 0.58 11.33
N THR A 45 -7.13 1.64 10.71
CA THR A 45 -7.35 1.71 9.25
C THR A 45 -6.07 1.37 8.46
N VAL A 46 -4.92 1.88 8.89
CA VAL A 46 -3.62 1.63 8.22
C VAL A 46 -3.16 0.19 8.43
N ASN A 47 -3.38 -0.37 9.62
CA ASN A 47 -3.09 -1.77 9.93
C ASN A 47 -3.98 -2.73 9.13
N VAL A 48 -5.26 -2.42 8.96
CA VAL A 48 -6.19 -3.20 8.14
C VAL A 48 -5.77 -3.17 6.67
N ALA A 49 -5.42 -1.99 6.13
CA ALA A 49 -4.88 -1.89 4.77
C ALA A 49 -3.61 -2.75 4.58
N SER A 50 -2.69 -2.74 5.55
CA SER A 50 -1.49 -3.58 5.53
C SER A 50 -1.82 -5.08 5.56
N ARG A 51 -2.77 -5.51 6.39
CA ARG A 51 -3.22 -6.91 6.42
C ARG A 51 -3.88 -7.34 5.11
N LEU A 52 -4.64 -6.45 4.46
CA LEU A 52 -5.24 -6.73 3.15
C LEU A 52 -4.19 -6.87 2.06
N GLU A 53 -3.14 -6.04 2.05
CA GLU A 53 -2.02 -6.21 1.13
C GLU A 53 -1.32 -7.56 1.37
N GLY A 54 -1.04 -7.88 2.64
CA GLY A 54 -0.37 -9.14 3.00
C GLY A 54 -1.18 -10.39 2.62
N ALA A 55 -2.51 -10.30 2.60
CA ALA A 55 -3.41 -11.37 2.19
C ALA A 55 -3.75 -11.37 0.69
N SER A 56 -3.26 -10.40 -0.09
CA SER A 56 -3.55 -10.30 -1.52
C SER A 56 -2.72 -11.30 -2.33
N GLU A 57 -3.28 -11.76 -3.45
CA GLU A 57 -2.52 -12.53 -4.43
C GLU A 57 -1.57 -11.62 -5.24
N PRO A 58 -0.45 -12.13 -5.75
CA PRO A 58 0.45 -11.36 -6.62
C PRO A 58 -0.27 -10.72 -7.81
N ASP A 59 0.08 -9.47 -8.11
CA ASP A 59 -0.47 -8.63 -9.18
C ASP A 59 -1.98 -8.33 -9.09
N THR A 60 -2.54 -8.38 -7.88
CA THR A 60 -3.94 -8.05 -7.59
C THR A 60 -4.11 -6.86 -6.66
N ILE A 61 -5.32 -6.30 -6.69
CA ILE A 61 -5.79 -5.30 -5.72
C ILE A 61 -6.90 -5.93 -4.89
N THR A 62 -6.74 -5.92 -3.58
CA THR A 62 -7.75 -6.37 -2.63
C THR A 62 -8.35 -5.18 -1.90
N LEU A 63 -9.68 -5.12 -1.86
CA LEU A 63 -10.46 -4.07 -1.22
C LEU A 63 -11.16 -4.61 0.00
N SER A 64 -11.19 -3.81 1.06
CA SER A 64 -12.06 -4.07 2.21
C SER A 64 -13.54 -3.86 1.85
N ARG A 65 -14.47 -4.49 2.56
CA ARG A 65 -15.92 -4.30 2.35
C ARG A 65 -16.44 -2.91 2.76
N THR A 66 -15.67 -2.17 3.55
CA THR A 66 -16.05 -0.86 4.11
C THR A 66 -15.55 0.32 3.28
N THR A 67 -14.79 0.03 2.23
CA THR A 67 -14.42 1.00 1.18
C THR A 67 -15.54 1.05 0.16
#